data_AF-A0A9P8NUT9-F1
#
_entry.id   AF-A0A9P8NUT9-F1
#
_cell.length_a   1.000
_cell.length_b   1.000
_cell.length_c   1.000
_cell.angle_alpha   90.00
_cell.angle_beta   90.00
_cell.angle_gamma   90.00
#
_symmetry.space_group_name_H-M   'P 1'
#
loop_
_entity.id
_entity.type
_entity.pdbx_description
1 polymer ?
#
loop_
_entity_poly.entity_id
_entity_poly.type
_entity_poly.pdbx_seq_one_letter_code
_entity_poly.pdbx_strand_id
1 'polypeptide(L)'
;MERGHDETGQPVPEADPNGNDDGVDNPSASQDQKENQEPQSKDSKDPAGKKPLSPIPGLENPLMTPSKRLFDSPERSSLLSPTKTRPEFKLPSEAAVSQLVQRKDLKTLTNILNDLTTSKTERMFQEYKKLSERKQQISETLINNLTKENQKLRTSIKSLQVNKQNPKETDLLKRQIESLKHENTRLSSEIESLSAKRGSNQSAIDNAVAELDLIGTKLEITELLTGLTCQEYIEDSENMIFKMKQQGETCFLIYQLLISKTGAGEIVYIPIMKHEESQSGTDRKEWTENLNKLEKVLPDYLLDNLTFPSNTLYNFYNKLGRSLNRKVE
;
A
#
# COMPACT_ATOMS: atom_id res chain seq x y z
N MET A 1 50.60 -8.49 -47.29
CA MET A 1 49.94 -9.14 -48.43
C MET A 1 48.48 -9.29 -48.02
N GLU A 2 47.69 -8.24 -48.32
CA GLU A 2 46.55 -8.24 -49.28
C GLU A 2 45.23 -8.48 -48.51
N ARG A 3 44.34 -7.49 -48.31
CA ARG A 3 43.28 -6.94 -49.22
C ARG A 3 42.35 -8.03 -49.75
N GLY A 4 41.01 -7.95 -49.76
CA GLY A 4 39.98 -6.91 -49.53
C GLY A 4 38.67 -7.55 -49.01
N HIS A 5 37.63 -6.82 -48.57
CA HIS A 5 36.59 -6.12 -49.38
C HIS A 5 36.05 -7.01 -50.53
N ASP A 6 34.75 -7.18 -50.80
CA ASP A 6 33.55 -6.39 -50.47
C ASP A 6 32.27 -7.17 -50.88
N GLU A 7 31.11 -6.63 -50.47
CA GLU A 7 29.82 -6.54 -51.19
C GLU A 7 28.93 -7.78 -51.49
N THR A 8 27.72 -7.86 -50.91
CA THR A 8 26.36 -7.31 -51.28
C THR A 8 25.51 -8.26 -52.12
N GLY A 9 24.21 -8.35 -51.78
CA GLY A 9 23.23 -9.10 -52.58
C GLY A 9 21.92 -9.42 -51.86
N GLN A 10 21.16 -8.42 -51.43
CA GLN A 10 19.70 -8.54 -51.28
C GLN A 10 19.05 -8.66 -52.67
N PRO A 11 17.92 -9.37 -52.78
CA PRO A 11 16.85 -8.89 -53.63
C PRO A 11 15.45 -9.01 -52.96
N VAL A 12 14.80 -7.86 -52.84
CA VAL A 12 13.35 -7.61 -52.82
C VAL A 12 13.23 -6.39 -53.74
N PRO A 13 12.32 -6.29 -54.74
CA PRO A 13 10.87 -6.41 -54.57
C PRO A 13 10.08 -6.93 -55.79
N GLU A 14 8.87 -7.45 -55.55
CA GLU A 14 7.76 -7.28 -56.50
C GLU A 14 6.49 -6.98 -55.71
N ALA A 15 5.98 -5.77 -55.94
CA ALA A 15 4.64 -5.33 -55.63
C ALA A 15 3.89 -5.25 -56.95
N ASP A 16 2.64 -5.70 -56.97
CA ASP A 16 1.60 -5.19 -57.89
C ASP A 16 0.21 -5.71 -57.47
N PRO A 17 -0.90 -5.13 -57.95
CA PRO A 17 -1.76 -4.34 -57.07
C PRO A 17 -3.26 -4.69 -57.14
N ASN A 18 -4.03 -3.96 -56.32
CA ASN A 18 -5.38 -3.44 -56.60
C ASN A 18 -6.62 -4.34 -56.45
N GLY A 19 -7.68 -3.70 -55.93
CA GLY A 19 -9.08 -4.13 -55.94
C GLY A 19 -9.65 -4.21 -54.53
N ASN A 20 -10.25 -3.14 -53.99
CA ASN A 20 -11.70 -2.82 -54.11
C ASN A 20 -12.57 -3.92 -53.49
N ASP A 21 -13.67 -3.68 -52.78
CA ASP A 21 -14.50 -2.56 -52.33
C ASP A 21 -15.66 -3.29 -51.60
N ASP A 22 -16.56 -2.55 -50.94
CA ASP A 22 -17.77 -3.02 -50.25
C ASP A 22 -17.54 -3.57 -48.82
N GLY A 23 -17.85 -2.88 -47.73
CA GLY A 23 -18.76 -1.74 -47.60
C GLY A 23 -20.22 -2.19 -47.59
N VAL A 24 -20.66 -2.95 -46.58
CA VAL A 24 -22.10 -3.09 -46.26
C VAL A 24 -22.31 -3.06 -44.75
N ASP A 25 -22.74 -1.91 -44.27
CA ASP A 25 -23.57 -1.75 -43.08
C ASP A 25 -24.88 -2.53 -43.24
N ASN A 26 -25.29 -3.28 -42.22
CA ASN A 26 -26.71 -3.34 -41.90
C ASN A 26 -26.98 -3.71 -40.43
N PRO A 27 -27.66 -2.86 -39.65
CA PRO A 27 -28.21 -3.18 -38.34
C PRO A 27 -29.73 -3.44 -38.43
N SER A 28 -30.23 -4.44 -37.70
CA SER A 28 -31.63 -4.54 -37.21
C SER A 28 -31.72 -5.72 -36.25
N ALA A 29 -31.99 -5.51 -34.96
CA ALA A 29 -33.28 -5.18 -34.34
C ALA A 29 -34.20 -6.42 -34.14
N SER A 30 -34.24 -6.84 -32.86
CA SER A 30 -35.43 -7.15 -32.05
C SER A 30 -36.39 -8.30 -32.44
N GLN A 31 -36.51 -9.27 -31.52
CA GLN A 31 -37.78 -9.81 -30.98
C GLN A 31 -37.45 -10.69 -29.75
N ASP A 32 -37.72 -10.29 -28.50
CA ASP A 32 -38.99 -10.31 -27.75
C ASP A 32 -39.71 -11.66 -27.72
N GLN A 33 -39.55 -12.41 -26.61
CA GLN A 33 -40.57 -13.18 -25.84
C GLN A 33 -40.02 -13.29 -24.39
N LYS A 34 -40.57 -12.66 -23.32
CA LYS A 34 -41.81 -12.98 -22.56
C LYS A 34 -41.97 -14.51 -22.37
N GLU A 35 -42.14 -15.11 -21.21
CA GLU A 35 -42.81 -14.73 -19.97
C GLU A 35 -42.75 -15.98 -19.05
N ASN A 36 -42.36 -15.86 -17.78
CA ASN A 36 -43.13 -16.45 -16.67
C ASN A 36 -42.55 -16.10 -15.29
N GLN A 37 -43.42 -15.54 -14.47
CA GLN A 37 -43.27 -15.24 -13.05
C GLN A 37 -44.02 -16.27 -12.20
N GLU A 38 -43.38 -16.67 -11.09
CA GLU A 38 -43.92 -16.92 -9.73
C GLU A 38 -44.97 -18.03 -9.47
N PRO A 39 -45.22 -18.48 -8.20
CA PRO A 39 -44.97 -17.78 -6.92
C PRO A 39 -44.40 -18.58 -5.71
N GLN A 40 -43.79 -17.79 -4.80
CA GLN A 40 -43.90 -17.73 -3.33
C GLN A 40 -43.89 -18.99 -2.42
N SER A 41 -43.01 -18.94 -1.41
CA SER A 41 -43.37 -18.92 0.03
C SER A 41 -42.12 -18.60 0.88
N LYS A 42 -42.02 -17.39 1.47
CA LYS A 42 -42.26 -17.09 2.90
C LYS A 42 -41.67 -18.12 3.88
N ASP A 43 -40.60 -17.77 4.59
CA ASP A 43 -40.76 -17.45 6.01
C ASP A 43 -39.56 -16.73 6.65
N SER A 44 -39.92 -15.92 7.63
CA SER A 44 -39.13 -14.90 8.31
C SER A 44 -38.36 -15.47 9.50
N LYS A 45 -37.16 -14.97 9.80
CA LYS A 45 -36.77 -14.46 11.14
C LYS A 45 -35.30 -14.05 11.24
N ASP A 46 -35.11 -12.74 11.35
CA ASP A 46 -34.07 -12.11 12.18
C ASP A 46 -34.26 -12.53 13.67
N PRO A 47 -33.21 -12.52 14.54
CA PRO A 47 -32.56 -11.26 14.88
C PRO A 47 -31.07 -11.28 15.28
N ALA A 48 -30.48 -10.09 15.16
CA ALA A 48 -29.56 -9.45 16.10
C ALA A 48 -28.22 -10.14 16.42
N GLY A 49 -27.13 -9.54 15.91
CA GLY A 49 -25.77 -9.84 16.34
C GLY A 49 -24.74 -8.82 15.88
N LYS A 50 -24.99 -7.52 16.06
CA LYS A 50 -23.96 -6.49 15.85
C LYS A 50 -22.92 -6.56 16.97
N LYS A 51 -21.77 -7.18 16.71
CA LYS A 51 -20.55 -7.01 17.52
C LYS A 51 -19.77 -5.78 17.02
N PRO A 52 -19.31 -4.89 17.92
CA PRO A 52 -18.47 -3.76 17.52
C PRO A 52 -17.05 -4.24 17.18
N LEU A 53 -16.56 -3.86 16.00
CA LEU A 53 -15.13 -3.95 15.67
C LEU A 53 -14.34 -2.97 16.54
N SER A 54 -13.25 -3.48 17.11
CA SER A 54 -12.25 -2.71 17.86
C SER A 54 -11.51 -1.69 16.97
N PRO A 55 -11.09 -0.53 17.52
CA PRO A 55 -10.37 0.48 16.75
C PRO A 55 -8.91 0.06 16.52
N ILE A 56 -8.43 0.30 15.30
CA ILE A 56 -7.03 0.23 14.90
C ILE A 56 -6.27 1.37 15.61
N PRO A 57 -5.18 1.09 16.36
CA PRO A 57 -4.32 2.13 16.93
C PRO A 57 -3.37 2.68 15.87
N GLY A 58 -3.33 4.01 15.73
CA GLY A 58 -2.28 4.69 14.98
C GLY A 58 -2.74 5.27 13.65
N LEU A 59 -3.28 6.49 13.71
CA LEU A 59 -3.07 7.50 12.67
C LEU A 59 -3.42 8.85 13.29
N GLU A 60 -2.36 9.48 13.78
CA GLU A 60 -2.32 10.87 14.18
C GLU A 60 -2.67 11.75 12.97
N ASN A 61 -3.57 12.72 13.17
CA ASN A 61 -3.47 14.04 12.55
C ASN A 61 -4.44 15.01 13.27
N PRO A 62 -3.94 16.09 13.89
CA PRO A 62 -4.79 17.07 14.54
C PRO A 62 -5.44 18.01 13.51
N LEU A 63 -6.76 18.07 13.57
CA LEU A 63 -7.61 19.01 12.86
C LEU A 63 -7.33 20.43 13.40
N MET A 64 -6.55 21.23 12.67
CA MET A 64 -6.41 22.65 12.90
C MET A 64 -7.74 23.36 12.67
N THR A 65 -8.39 23.80 13.75
CA THR A 65 -9.47 24.79 13.69
C THR A 65 -8.86 26.19 13.74
N PRO A 66 -9.47 27.18 13.04
CA PRO A 66 -8.90 28.51 12.96
C PRO A 66 -9.05 29.27 14.29
N SER A 67 -7.91 29.67 14.85
CA SER A 67 -7.79 30.53 16.03
C SER A 67 -8.69 31.75 15.96
N LYS A 68 -9.68 31.81 16.85
CA LYS A 68 -10.27 33.07 17.30
C LYS A 68 -9.19 33.84 18.04
N ARG A 69 -8.63 34.87 17.37
CA ARG A 69 -7.79 35.87 18.02
C ARG A 69 -8.66 36.66 19.00
N LEU A 70 -8.61 36.29 20.27
CA LEU A 70 -8.86 37.22 21.36
C LEU A 70 -7.80 38.33 21.23
N PHE A 71 -8.25 39.52 20.88
CA PHE A 71 -7.49 40.74 21.12
C PHE A 71 -7.49 40.98 22.63
N ASP A 72 -6.52 40.39 23.32
CA ASP A 72 -6.14 40.89 24.63
C ASP A 72 -5.47 42.26 24.43
N SER A 73 -6.24 43.28 24.77
CA SER A 73 -5.73 44.62 25.04
C SER A 73 -4.54 44.49 25.98
N PRO A 74 -3.37 45.08 25.67
CA PRO A 74 -2.36 45.26 26.69
C PRO A 74 -2.96 46.24 27.70
N GLU A 75 -3.15 45.74 28.91
CA GLU A 75 -3.42 46.50 30.11
C GLU A 75 -2.66 47.83 30.02
N ARG A 76 -3.42 48.92 30.10
CA ARG A 76 -2.87 50.24 30.41
C ARG A 76 -2.24 50.13 31.79
N SER A 77 -0.99 49.68 31.83
CA SER A 77 -0.14 49.74 32.99
C SER A 77 0.09 51.21 33.29
N SER A 78 -0.70 51.70 34.23
CA SER A 78 -0.55 52.99 34.90
C SER A 78 0.76 52.98 35.70
N LEU A 79 1.90 52.98 35.01
CA LEU A 79 3.23 53.00 35.60
C LEU A 79 3.81 54.41 35.57
N LEU A 80 3.07 55.41 36.05
CA LEU A 80 3.63 56.72 36.38
C LEU A 80 2.91 57.33 37.60
N SER A 81 2.77 56.56 38.66
CA SER A 81 2.52 57.11 39.99
C SER A 81 3.78 56.92 40.83
N PRO A 82 4.71 57.90 40.89
CA PRO A 82 5.62 57.92 42.02
C PRO A 82 4.80 58.38 43.22
N THR A 83 4.13 57.44 43.89
CA THR A 83 3.75 57.54 45.30
C THR A 83 5.03 57.52 46.14
N LYS A 84 5.83 58.57 46.00
CA LYS A 84 6.77 58.96 47.03
C LYS A 84 6.13 60.18 47.65
N THR A 85 5.57 59.99 48.84
CA THR A 85 5.04 61.00 49.74
C THR A 85 5.81 62.30 49.57
N ARG A 86 5.20 63.23 48.82
CA ARG A 86 5.69 64.60 48.69
C ARG A 86 5.69 65.15 50.12
N PRO A 87 6.83 65.60 50.68
CA PRO A 87 6.78 66.37 51.91
C PRO A 87 5.95 67.62 51.59
N GLU A 88 4.69 67.65 52.03
CA GLU A 88 3.86 68.84 51.96
C GLU A 88 4.53 69.92 52.78
N PHE A 89 5.20 70.85 52.11
CA PHE A 89 5.70 72.05 52.73
C PHE A 89 4.50 72.96 52.99
N LYS A 90 3.88 72.80 54.16
CA LYS A 90 2.94 73.79 54.68
C LYS A 90 3.76 75.03 55.01
N LEU A 91 3.67 76.04 54.15
CA LEU A 91 4.12 77.38 54.47
C LEU A 91 3.51 77.78 55.83
N PRO A 92 4.27 78.48 56.70
CA PRO A 92 3.68 79.05 57.90
C PRO A 92 2.45 79.85 57.49
N SER A 93 1.29 79.55 58.08
CA SER A 93 0.07 80.31 57.76
C SER A 93 0.32 81.78 58.05
N GLU A 94 -0.33 82.66 57.31
CA GLU A 94 -0.21 84.11 57.48
C GLU A 94 -0.44 84.55 58.94
N ALA A 95 -1.31 83.83 59.66
CA ALA A 95 -1.54 83.98 61.09
C ALA A 95 -0.30 83.65 61.96
N ALA A 96 0.45 82.59 61.63
CA ALA A 96 1.67 82.22 62.34
C ALA A 96 2.78 83.25 62.13
N VAL A 97 2.93 83.76 60.90
CA VAL A 97 3.89 84.82 60.57
C VAL A 97 3.53 86.12 61.31
N SER A 98 2.24 86.48 61.34
CA SER A 98 1.75 87.67 62.05
C SER A 98 1.99 87.59 63.56
N GLN A 99 1.82 86.41 64.18
CA GLN A 99 2.14 86.20 65.59
C GLN A 99 3.64 86.28 65.90
N LEU A 100 4.50 85.78 65.01
CA LEU A 100 5.95 85.86 65.14
C LEU A 100 6.46 87.31 65.08
N VAL A 101 5.88 88.11 64.18
CA VAL A 101 6.15 89.56 64.07
C VAL A 101 5.70 90.31 65.33
N GLN A 102 4.49 90.03 65.84
CA GLN A 102 4.00 90.63 67.08
C GLN A 102 4.84 90.26 68.31
N ARG A 103 5.34 89.01 68.36
CA ARG A 103 6.23 88.51 69.43
C ARG A 103 7.67 89.01 69.33
N LYS A 104 8.03 89.75 68.26
CA LYS A 104 9.39 90.23 67.97
C LYS A 104 10.44 89.12 67.97
N ASP A 105 10.06 87.88 67.65
CA ASP A 105 11.01 86.76 67.56
C ASP A 105 11.74 86.81 66.21
N LEU A 106 12.69 87.75 66.13
CA LEU A 106 13.47 88.02 64.92
C LEU A 106 14.32 86.83 64.49
N LYS A 107 14.65 85.90 65.40
CA LYS A 107 15.54 84.78 65.14
C LYS A 107 14.83 83.68 64.35
N THR A 108 13.61 83.30 64.73
CA THR A 108 12.76 82.40 63.93
C THR A 108 12.32 83.06 62.62
N LEU A 109 12.02 84.36 62.62
CA LEU A 109 11.71 85.08 61.38
C LEU A 109 12.89 85.06 60.38
N THR A 110 14.11 85.27 60.87
CA THR A 110 15.34 85.22 60.05
C THR A 110 15.64 83.79 59.57
N ASN A 111 15.39 82.77 60.39
CA ASN A 111 15.54 81.37 59.98
C ASN A 111 14.51 80.97 58.91
N ILE A 112 13.25 81.39 59.06
CA ILE A 112 12.21 81.19 58.05
C ILE A 112 12.57 81.93 56.77
N LEU A 113 13.02 83.18 56.89
CA LEU A 113 13.48 83.98 55.76
C LEU A 113 14.65 83.29 55.05
N ASN A 114 15.68 82.83 55.77
CA ASN A 114 16.83 82.11 55.19
C ASN A 114 16.44 80.78 54.54
N ASP A 115 15.52 80.02 55.15
CA ASP A 115 14.95 78.80 54.58
C ASP A 115 14.19 79.07 53.27
N LEU A 116 13.44 80.18 53.20
CA LEU A 116 12.72 80.63 52.01
C LEU A 116 13.64 81.22 50.93
N THR A 117 14.67 81.96 51.32
CA THR A 117 15.45 82.83 50.43
C THR A 117 16.73 82.20 49.86
N THR A 118 17.39 81.24 50.52
CA THR A 118 18.77 80.89 50.09
C THR A 118 19.11 79.41 49.94
N SER A 119 18.31 78.44 50.41
CA SER A 119 18.73 77.03 50.25
C SER A 119 17.65 76.02 49.93
N LYS A 120 16.48 76.07 50.59
CA LYS A 120 15.49 74.99 50.44
C LYS A 120 14.68 75.09 49.15
N THR A 121 14.21 76.31 48.82
CA THR A 121 13.45 76.57 47.58
C THR A 121 14.30 76.30 46.34
N GLU A 122 15.56 76.74 46.35
CA GLU A 122 16.51 76.49 45.26
C GLU A 122 16.81 74.99 45.09
N ARG A 123 17.03 74.26 46.19
CA ARG A 123 17.19 72.79 46.12
C ARG A 123 15.96 72.10 45.52
N MET A 124 14.76 72.51 45.90
CA MET A 124 13.52 71.94 45.33
C MET A 124 13.37 72.25 43.84
N PHE A 125 13.71 73.47 43.40
CA PHE A 125 13.71 73.82 41.99
C PHE A 125 14.72 72.99 41.21
N GLN A 126 15.95 72.82 41.73
CA GLN A 126 16.97 71.98 41.11
C GLN A 126 16.58 70.50 41.07
N GLU A 127 15.93 69.98 42.11
CA GLU A 127 15.37 68.62 42.12
C GLU A 127 14.25 68.45 41.11
N TYR A 128 13.33 69.42 41.02
CA TYR A 128 12.26 69.42 40.04
C TYR A 128 12.82 69.51 38.62
N LYS A 129 13.80 70.37 38.39
CA LYS A 129 14.49 70.50 37.10
C LYS A 129 15.15 69.18 36.69
N LYS A 130 15.94 68.57 37.58
CA LYS A 130 16.55 67.24 37.35
C LYS A 130 15.50 66.15 37.11
N LEU A 131 14.39 66.17 37.85
CA LEU A 131 13.30 65.22 37.66
C LEU A 131 12.62 65.41 36.30
N SER A 132 12.39 66.66 35.88
CA SER A 132 11.81 67.01 34.59
C SER A 132 12.73 66.57 33.45
N GLU A 133 14.03 66.85 33.54
CA GLU A 133 15.04 66.43 32.56
C GLU A 133 15.09 64.89 32.45
N ARG A 134 15.08 64.16 33.57
CA ARG A 134 15.01 62.69 33.55
C ARG A 134 13.73 62.17 32.91
N LYS A 135 12.58 62.77 33.23
CA LYS A 135 11.29 62.38 32.62
C LYS A 135 11.30 62.63 31.12
N GLN A 136 11.85 63.76 30.69
CA GLN A 136 12.02 64.09 29.28
C GLN A 136 12.92 63.06 28.59
N GLN A 137 14.08 62.71 29.18
CA GLN A 137 15.00 61.73 28.62
C GLN A 137 14.40 60.32 28.53
N ILE A 138 13.63 59.89 29.53
CA ILE A 138 12.89 58.61 29.50
C ILE A 138 11.86 58.63 28.38
N SER A 139 11.10 59.72 28.25
CA SER A 139 10.10 59.89 27.19
C SER A 139 10.74 59.86 25.80
N GLU A 140 11.84 60.58 25.59
CA GLU A 140 12.57 60.60 24.32
C GLU A 140 13.11 59.21 23.97
N THR A 141 13.66 58.49 24.94
CA THR A 141 14.14 57.11 24.76
C THR A 141 13.00 56.17 24.36
N LEU A 142 11.85 56.28 25.02
CA LEU A 142 10.67 55.47 24.71
C LEU A 142 10.12 55.78 23.31
N ILE A 143 9.98 57.06 22.97
CA ILE A 143 9.53 57.50 21.65
C ILE A 143 10.48 56.96 20.57
N ASN A 144 11.79 57.04 20.78
CA ASN A 144 12.77 56.52 19.83
C ASN A 144 12.67 54.99 19.66
N ASN A 145 12.49 54.25 20.76
CA ASN A 145 12.33 52.80 20.70
C ASN A 145 11.06 52.39 19.95
N LEU A 146 9.92 53.01 20.29
CA LEU A 146 8.64 52.76 19.63
C LEU A 146 8.68 53.17 18.15
N THR A 147 9.40 54.23 17.80
CA THR A 147 9.55 54.68 16.40
C THR A 147 10.38 53.67 15.61
N LYS A 148 11.50 53.19 16.18
CA LYS A 148 12.34 52.14 15.57
C LYS A 148 11.57 50.84 15.37
N GLU A 149 10.78 50.42 16.36
CA GLU A 149 9.97 49.21 16.28
C GLU A 149 8.87 49.32 15.21
N ASN A 150 8.14 50.46 15.19
CA ASN A 150 7.16 50.72 14.15
C ASN A 150 7.79 50.72 12.75
N GLN A 151 8.99 51.27 12.60
CA GLN A 151 9.70 51.24 11.32
C GLN A 151 10.06 49.81 10.92
N LYS A 152 10.56 48.98 11.83
CA LYS A 152 10.83 47.54 11.57
C LYS A 152 9.57 46.79 11.16
N LEU A 153 8.47 46.96 11.87
CA LEU A 153 7.19 46.31 11.55
C LEU A 153 6.68 46.73 10.17
N ARG A 154 6.77 48.03 9.83
CA ARG A 154 6.42 48.52 8.49
C ARG A 154 7.28 47.88 7.40
N THR A 155 8.59 47.73 7.62
CA THR A 155 9.46 47.05 6.66
C THR A 155 9.13 45.57 6.50
N SER A 156 8.83 44.84 7.58
CA SER A 156 8.44 43.43 7.53
C SER A 156 7.09 43.22 6.83
N ILE A 157 6.12 44.11 7.06
CA ILE A 157 4.84 44.05 6.36
C ILE A 157 5.04 44.30 4.85
N LYS A 158 5.88 45.27 4.49
CA LYS A 158 6.17 45.59 3.09
C LYS A 158 6.85 44.41 2.37
N SER A 159 7.81 43.74 3.01
CA SER A 159 8.47 42.56 2.42
C SER A 159 7.51 41.37 2.26
N LEU A 160 6.66 41.10 3.26
CA LEU A 160 5.62 40.06 3.17
C LEU A 160 4.57 40.36 2.09
N GLN A 161 4.21 41.63 1.90
CA GLN A 161 3.30 42.03 0.82
C GLN A 161 3.92 41.84 -0.57
N VAL A 162 5.21 42.17 -0.75
CA VAL A 162 5.93 41.91 -2.00
C VAL A 162 5.98 40.41 -2.30
N ASN A 163 6.19 39.56 -1.29
CA ASN A 163 6.19 38.11 -1.47
C ASN A 163 4.79 37.56 -1.83
N LYS A 164 3.72 38.22 -1.35
CA LYS A 164 2.33 37.92 -1.72
C LYS A 164 1.97 38.36 -3.15
N GLN A 165 2.78 39.23 -3.77
CA GLN A 165 2.59 39.73 -5.13
C GLN A 165 3.22 38.83 -6.22
N ASN A 166 3.55 37.57 -5.91
CA ASN A 166 3.83 36.53 -6.90
C ASN A 166 2.59 35.62 -7.13
N PRO A 167 1.43 36.15 -7.58
CA PRO A 167 0.23 35.35 -7.82
C PRO A 167 0.48 34.28 -8.89
N LYS A 168 1.37 34.56 -9.85
CA LYS A 168 1.76 33.63 -10.90
C LYS A 168 2.38 32.34 -10.35
N GLU A 169 3.26 32.45 -9.36
CA GLU A 169 3.89 31.29 -8.72
C GLU A 169 2.87 30.50 -7.89
N THR A 170 1.99 31.22 -7.19
CA THR A 170 0.92 30.62 -6.38
C THR A 170 -0.08 29.85 -7.26
N ASP A 171 -0.44 30.40 -8.41
CA ASP A 171 -1.36 29.78 -9.37
C ASP A 171 -0.71 28.60 -10.10
N LEU A 172 0.59 28.67 -10.39
CA LEU A 172 1.34 27.58 -11.00
C LEU A 172 1.46 26.39 -10.02
N LEU A 173 1.75 26.65 -8.75
CA LEU A 173 1.75 25.64 -7.69
C LEU A 173 0.37 25.01 -7.48
N LYS A 174 -0.72 25.80 -7.53
CA LYS A 174 -2.08 25.26 -7.45
C LYS A 174 -2.40 24.32 -8.61
N ARG A 175 -2.06 24.69 -9.84
CA ARG A 175 -2.24 23.81 -11.02
C ARG A 175 -1.44 22.52 -10.88
N GLN A 176 -0.21 22.61 -10.36
CA GLN A 176 0.60 21.42 -10.11
C GLN A 176 -0.04 20.51 -9.05
N ILE A 177 -0.57 21.07 -7.97
CA ILE A 177 -1.30 20.32 -6.94
C ILE A 177 -2.54 19.65 -7.53
N GLU A 178 -3.31 20.36 -8.35
CA GLU A 178 -4.49 19.79 -9.03
C GLU A 178 -4.09 18.65 -9.98
N SER A 179 -3.02 18.82 -10.75
CA SER A 179 -2.47 17.78 -11.63
C SER A 179 -2.05 16.53 -10.85
N LEU A 180 -1.28 16.71 -9.77
CA LEU A 180 -0.85 15.61 -8.91
C LEU A 180 -2.05 14.92 -8.24
N LYS A 181 -3.07 15.68 -7.86
CA LYS A 181 -4.30 15.12 -7.29
C LYS A 181 -5.05 14.25 -8.31
N HIS A 182 -5.15 14.71 -9.56
CA HIS A 182 -5.78 13.93 -10.63
C HIS A 182 -4.99 12.65 -10.94
N GLU A 183 -3.68 12.75 -10.99
CA GLU A 183 -2.80 11.58 -11.19
C GLU A 183 -2.94 10.58 -10.03
N ASN A 184 -2.95 11.05 -8.79
CA ASN A 184 -3.12 10.20 -7.62
C ASN A 184 -4.48 9.49 -7.61
N THR A 185 -5.56 10.18 -8.02
CA THR A 185 -6.87 9.52 -8.19
C THR A 185 -6.86 8.47 -9.29
N ARG A 186 -6.15 8.71 -10.41
CA ARG A 186 -6.00 7.74 -11.49
C ARG A 186 -5.25 6.50 -11.02
N LEU A 187 -4.09 6.69 -10.38
CA LEU A 187 -3.28 5.59 -9.85
C LEU A 187 -4.04 4.79 -8.77
N SER A 188 -4.79 5.47 -7.91
CA SER A 188 -5.61 4.79 -6.90
C SER A 188 -6.66 3.88 -7.53
N SER A 189 -7.35 4.35 -8.59
CA SER A 189 -8.31 3.52 -9.33
C SER A 189 -7.65 2.34 -10.07
N GLU A 190 -6.43 2.53 -10.58
CA GLU A 190 -5.66 1.47 -11.22
C GLU A 190 -5.25 0.39 -10.20
N ILE A 191 -4.76 0.80 -9.03
CA ILE A 191 -4.43 -0.11 -7.93
C ILE A 191 -5.66 -0.92 -7.49
N GLU A 192 -6.82 -0.27 -7.36
CA GLU A 192 -8.06 -0.96 -7.01
C GLU A 192 -8.43 -2.02 -8.05
N SER A 193 -8.35 -1.68 -9.34
CA SER A 193 -8.62 -2.61 -10.45
C SER A 193 -7.66 -3.81 -10.48
N LEU A 194 -6.36 -3.56 -10.25
CA LEU A 194 -5.35 -4.60 -10.19
C LEU A 194 -5.52 -5.48 -8.96
N SER A 195 -5.93 -4.91 -7.82
CA SER A 195 -6.21 -5.66 -6.60
C SER A 195 -7.41 -6.60 -6.79
N ALA A 196 -8.46 -6.14 -7.46
CA ALA A 196 -9.62 -6.97 -7.79
C ALA A 196 -9.25 -8.10 -8.76
N LYS A 197 -8.47 -7.80 -9.81
CA LYS A 197 -7.97 -8.81 -10.75
C LYS A 197 -7.07 -9.84 -10.07
N ARG A 198 -6.20 -9.41 -9.16
CA ARG A 198 -5.38 -10.31 -8.34
C ARG A 198 -6.23 -11.23 -7.46
N GLY A 199 -7.29 -10.70 -6.83
CA GLY A 199 -8.23 -11.50 -6.05
C GLY A 199 -8.92 -12.59 -6.88
N SER A 200 -9.37 -12.25 -8.10
CA SER A 200 -9.96 -13.22 -9.03
C SER A 200 -8.96 -14.27 -9.52
N ASN A 201 -7.71 -13.88 -9.76
CA ASN A 201 -6.68 -14.84 -10.16
C ASN A 201 -6.32 -15.79 -9.00
N GLN A 202 -6.29 -15.27 -7.78
CA GLN A 202 -6.02 -16.08 -6.59
C GLN A 202 -7.08 -17.16 -6.39
N SER A 203 -8.36 -16.83 -6.53
CA SER A 203 -9.42 -17.84 -6.41
C SER A 203 -9.36 -18.90 -7.51
N ALA A 204 -8.96 -18.54 -8.73
CA ALA A 204 -8.74 -19.51 -9.81
C ALA A 204 -7.58 -20.47 -9.50
N ILE A 205 -6.48 -19.96 -8.92
CA ILE A 205 -5.35 -20.77 -8.46
C ILE A 205 -5.79 -21.71 -7.34
N ASP A 206 -6.51 -21.19 -6.33
CA ASP A 206 -6.96 -21.98 -5.19
C ASP A 206 -7.89 -23.14 -5.65
N ASN A 207 -8.76 -22.87 -6.63
CA ASN A 207 -9.61 -23.90 -7.24
C ASN A 207 -8.79 -24.97 -7.99
N ALA A 208 -7.79 -24.57 -8.77
CA ALA A 208 -6.92 -25.50 -9.50
C ALA A 208 -6.09 -26.38 -8.54
N VAL A 209 -5.61 -25.81 -7.43
CA VAL A 209 -4.91 -26.57 -6.37
C VAL A 209 -5.85 -27.60 -5.74
N ALA A 210 -7.07 -27.20 -5.38
CA ALA A 210 -8.06 -28.13 -4.83
C ALA A 210 -8.43 -29.26 -5.80
N GLU A 211 -8.46 -28.97 -7.11
CA GLU A 211 -8.69 -29.99 -8.15
C GLU A 211 -7.50 -30.96 -8.25
N LEU A 212 -6.27 -30.46 -8.21
CA LEU A 212 -5.06 -31.31 -8.20
C LEU A 212 -5.02 -32.23 -6.97
N ASP A 213 -5.36 -31.72 -5.78
CA ASP A 213 -5.43 -32.52 -4.55
C ASP A 213 -6.49 -33.63 -4.66
N LEU A 214 -7.65 -33.29 -5.24
CA LEU A 214 -8.71 -34.26 -5.49
C LEU A 214 -8.27 -35.33 -6.50
N ILE A 215 -7.56 -34.94 -7.58
CA ILE A 215 -7.02 -35.88 -8.56
C ILE A 215 -5.97 -36.79 -7.90
N GLY A 216 -5.06 -36.24 -7.10
CA GLY A 216 -4.08 -37.02 -6.34
C GLY A 216 -4.75 -38.08 -5.47
N THR A 217 -5.75 -37.67 -4.68
CA THR A 217 -6.55 -38.58 -3.84
C THR A 217 -7.24 -39.67 -4.66
N LYS A 218 -7.82 -39.32 -5.83
CA LYS A 218 -8.47 -40.30 -6.71
C LYS A 218 -7.48 -41.32 -7.27
N LEU A 219 -6.27 -40.90 -7.61
CA LEU A 219 -5.22 -41.78 -8.10
C LEU A 219 -4.74 -42.73 -7.00
N GLU A 220 -4.53 -42.24 -5.78
CA GLU A 220 -4.17 -43.08 -4.62
C GLU A 220 -5.25 -44.13 -4.31
N ILE A 221 -6.53 -43.74 -4.32
CA ILE A 221 -7.65 -44.67 -4.12
C ILE A 221 -7.69 -45.70 -5.26
N THR A 222 -7.47 -45.28 -6.51
CA THR A 222 -7.47 -46.19 -7.66
C THR A 222 -6.33 -47.20 -7.55
N GLU A 223 -5.13 -46.76 -7.15
CA GLU A 223 -3.98 -47.62 -6.89
C GLU A 223 -4.30 -48.63 -5.79
N LEU A 224 -4.88 -48.19 -4.67
CA LEU A 224 -5.22 -49.09 -3.56
C LEU A 224 -6.26 -50.15 -3.96
N LEU A 225 -7.27 -49.78 -4.76
CA LEU A 225 -8.35 -50.68 -5.17
C LEU A 225 -7.96 -51.65 -6.28
N THR A 226 -7.06 -51.24 -7.18
CA THR A 226 -6.77 -51.98 -8.41
C THR A 226 -5.33 -52.50 -8.50
N GLY A 227 -4.42 -51.98 -7.67
CA GLY A 227 -2.99 -52.17 -7.79
C GLY A 227 -2.39 -51.49 -9.03
N LEU A 228 -3.11 -50.61 -9.71
CA LEU A 228 -2.65 -49.92 -10.93
C LEU A 228 -2.23 -48.48 -10.62
N THR A 229 -1.04 -48.14 -11.10
CA THR A 229 -0.47 -46.80 -10.96
C THR A 229 0.01 -46.31 -12.33
N CYS A 230 -0.47 -45.17 -12.79
CA CYS A 230 0.08 -44.50 -13.97
C CYS A 230 1.27 -43.66 -13.52
N GLN A 231 2.48 -44.06 -13.91
CA GLN A 231 3.72 -43.37 -13.54
C GLN A 231 3.99 -42.16 -14.43
N GLU A 232 3.67 -42.28 -15.71
CA GLU A 232 3.98 -41.26 -16.70
C GLU A 232 2.93 -41.27 -17.80
N TYR A 233 2.58 -40.07 -18.26
CA TYR A 233 1.67 -39.85 -19.38
C TYR A 233 2.35 -38.92 -20.37
N ILE A 234 2.49 -39.39 -21.61
CA ILE A 234 3.05 -38.62 -22.72
C ILE A 234 2.01 -38.61 -23.83
N GLU A 235 1.73 -37.43 -24.36
CA GLU A 235 0.74 -37.23 -25.41
C GLU A 235 1.40 -36.58 -26.63
N ASP A 236 1.50 -37.35 -27.71
CA ASP A 236 2.00 -36.90 -29.00
C ASP A 236 0.84 -36.49 -29.91
N SER A 237 1.13 -35.97 -31.11
CA SER A 237 0.11 -35.62 -32.11
C SER A 237 -0.74 -36.82 -32.54
N GLU A 238 -0.17 -38.02 -32.52
CA GLU A 238 -0.81 -39.24 -33.05
C GLU A 238 -1.14 -40.27 -31.96
N ASN A 239 -0.43 -40.27 -30.83
CA ASN A 239 -0.51 -41.33 -29.82
C ASN A 239 -0.62 -40.77 -28.40
N MET A 240 -1.26 -41.55 -27.53
CA MET A 240 -1.22 -41.39 -26.08
C MET A 240 -0.42 -42.57 -25.49
N ILE A 241 0.61 -42.25 -24.73
CA ILE A 241 1.54 -43.23 -24.14
C ILE A 241 1.38 -43.18 -22.62
N PHE A 242 1.01 -44.32 -22.04
CA PHE A 242 0.86 -44.49 -20.60
C PHE A 242 1.90 -45.45 -20.08
N LYS A 243 2.77 -45.01 -19.18
CA LYS A 243 3.68 -45.89 -18.43
C LYS A 243 2.95 -46.34 -17.16
N MET A 244 2.57 -47.62 -17.15
CA MET A 244 1.78 -48.22 -16.10
C MET A 244 2.67 -49.11 -15.22
N LYS A 245 2.41 -49.08 -13.91
CA LYS A 245 2.88 -50.08 -12.95
C LYS A 245 1.66 -50.82 -12.41
N GLN A 246 1.68 -52.15 -12.47
CA GLN A 246 0.68 -52.98 -11.83
C GLN A 246 1.33 -53.80 -10.71
N GLN A 247 0.88 -53.56 -9.49
CA GLN A 247 1.31 -54.24 -8.29
C GLN A 247 0.41 -55.46 -8.03
N GLY A 248 1.02 -56.63 -7.86
CA GLY A 248 0.37 -57.81 -7.29
C GLY A 248 0.84 -58.10 -5.87
N GLU A 249 0.37 -59.21 -5.31
CA GLU A 249 0.75 -59.67 -3.96
C GLU A 249 2.24 -60.04 -3.85
N THR A 250 2.83 -60.58 -4.92
CA THR A 250 4.17 -61.19 -4.88
C THR A 250 5.24 -60.47 -5.70
N CYS A 251 4.80 -59.76 -6.74
CA CYS A 251 5.62 -59.09 -7.74
C CYS A 251 4.84 -57.93 -8.39
N PHE A 252 5.52 -57.11 -9.18
CA PHE A 252 4.92 -56.02 -9.93
C PHE A 252 5.40 -56.02 -11.39
N LEU A 253 4.61 -55.49 -12.30
CA LEU A 253 4.98 -55.34 -13.71
C LEU A 253 4.91 -53.87 -14.12
N ILE A 254 5.93 -53.39 -14.82
CA ILE A 254 5.94 -52.08 -15.46
C ILE A 254 5.82 -52.28 -16.97
N TYR A 255 4.96 -51.52 -17.61
CA TYR A 255 4.71 -51.61 -19.05
C TYR A 255 4.21 -50.30 -19.62
N GLN A 256 4.26 -50.17 -20.94
CA GLN A 256 3.67 -49.06 -21.67
C GLN A 256 2.43 -49.50 -22.43
N LEU A 257 1.43 -48.63 -22.46
CA LEU A 257 0.28 -48.72 -23.35
C LEU A 257 0.33 -47.57 -24.34
N LEU A 258 0.42 -47.89 -25.62
CA LEU A 258 0.29 -46.95 -26.73
C LEU A 258 -1.13 -47.03 -27.27
N ILE A 259 -1.83 -45.90 -27.29
CA ILE A 259 -3.18 -45.76 -27.83
C ILE A 259 -3.15 -44.72 -28.94
N SER A 260 -3.48 -45.13 -30.17
CA SER A 260 -3.57 -44.21 -31.29
C SER A 260 -4.81 -43.32 -31.19
N LYS A 261 -4.66 -42.01 -31.45
CA LYS A 261 -5.74 -41.03 -31.46
C LYS A 261 -6.60 -41.08 -32.72
N THR A 262 -6.01 -41.50 -33.83
CA THR A 262 -6.61 -41.44 -35.17
C THR A 262 -7.05 -42.82 -35.69
N GLY A 263 -6.72 -43.89 -34.98
CA GLY A 263 -6.91 -45.28 -35.41
C GLY A 263 -8.09 -46.05 -34.78
N ALA A 264 -8.22 -47.32 -35.18
CA ALA A 264 -9.32 -48.25 -34.88
C ALA A 264 -9.40 -48.73 -33.41
N GLY A 265 -8.97 -47.92 -32.44
CA GLY A 265 -9.00 -48.26 -31.03
C GLY A 265 -8.12 -49.47 -30.68
N GLU A 266 -7.02 -49.69 -31.40
CA GLU A 266 -6.01 -50.69 -31.04
C GLU A 266 -5.06 -50.13 -29.98
N ILE A 267 -4.65 -51.02 -29.07
CA ILE A 267 -3.73 -50.74 -27.98
C ILE A 267 -2.48 -51.59 -28.19
N VAL A 268 -1.32 -50.94 -28.16
CA VAL A 268 -0.02 -51.61 -28.20
C VAL A 268 0.51 -51.68 -26.78
N TYR A 269 0.73 -52.90 -26.29
CA TYR A 269 1.31 -53.21 -24.99
C TYR A 269 2.79 -53.54 -25.15
N ILE A 270 3.63 -52.91 -24.32
CA ILE A 270 5.09 -53.10 -24.32
C ILE A 270 5.56 -53.31 -22.88
N PRO A 271 5.96 -54.53 -22.47
CA PRO A 271 6.51 -54.78 -21.14
C PRO A 271 7.90 -54.14 -21.00
N ILE A 272 8.13 -53.49 -19.86
CA ILE A 272 9.44 -52.90 -19.52
C ILE A 272 10.19 -53.90 -18.65
N MET A 273 11.04 -54.70 -19.29
CA MET A 273 11.83 -55.75 -18.60
C MET A 273 13.22 -55.26 -18.17
N LYS A 274 13.69 -54.15 -18.74
CA LYS A 274 15.00 -53.56 -18.43
C LYS A 274 14.83 -52.45 -17.40
N HIS A 275 15.59 -52.54 -16.32
CA HIS A 275 15.71 -51.45 -15.35
C HIS A 275 16.62 -50.36 -15.91
N GLU A 276 16.21 -49.09 -15.87
CA GLU A 276 17.08 -47.96 -16.21
C GLU A 276 18.24 -47.91 -15.19
N GLU A 277 19.48 -47.96 -15.65
CA GLU A 277 20.69 -48.24 -14.86
C GLU A 277 21.08 -47.15 -13.84
N SER A 278 20.21 -46.17 -13.58
CA SER A 278 20.52 -44.92 -12.85
C SER A 278 20.20 -44.95 -11.34
N GLN A 279 19.74 -46.06 -10.77
CA GLN A 279 19.40 -46.17 -9.34
C GLN A 279 20.26 -47.21 -8.61
N SER A 280 20.36 -47.03 -7.30
CA SER A 280 21.38 -47.59 -6.41
C SER A 280 21.49 -49.13 -6.44
N GLY A 281 22.61 -49.67 -5.95
CA GLY A 281 22.87 -51.12 -5.99
C GLY A 281 21.86 -52.00 -5.23
N THR A 282 21.05 -51.44 -4.34
CA THR A 282 19.95 -52.14 -3.65
C THR A 282 18.72 -52.34 -4.54
N ASP A 283 18.35 -51.31 -5.32
CA ASP A 283 17.14 -51.31 -6.17
C ASP A 283 17.29 -52.31 -7.33
N ARG A 284 18.53 -52.49 -7.81
CA ARG A 284 18.86 -53.47 -8.85
C ARG A 284 18.62 -54.92 -8.41
N LYS A 285 18.85 -55.25 -7.13
CA LYS A 285 18.62 -56.60 -6.61
C LYS A 285 17.13 -56.91 -6.53
N GLU A 286 16.34 -55.98 -6.00
CA GLU A 286 14.89 -56.11 -5.92
C GLU A 286 14.26 -56.28 -7.31
N TRP A 287 14.70 -55.49 -8.30
CA TRP A 287 14.25 -55.64 -9.68
C TRP A 287 14.55 -57.01 -10.26
N THR A 288 15.77 -57.51 -10.07
CA THR A 288 16.20 -58.82 -10.60
C THR A 288 15.40 -59.96 -9.95
N GLU A 289 15.17 -59.88 -8.64
CA GLU A 289 14.31 -60.82 -7.92
C GLU A 289 12.86 -60.77 -8.41
N ASN A 290 12.34 -59.57 -8.69
CA ASN A 290 11.01 -59.37 -9.25
C ASN A 290 10.87 -59.99 -10.65
N LEU A 291 11.85 -59.79 -11.55
CA LEU A 291 11.86 -60.42 -12.88
C LEU A 291 11.82 -61.94 -12.80
N ASN A 292 12.64 -62.55 -11.92
CA ASN A 292 12.64 -64.00 -11.72
C ASN A 292 11.29 -64.54 -11.21
N LYS A 293 10.51 -63.72 -10.48
CA LYS A 293 9.14 -64.06 -10.08
C LYS A 293 8.17 -63.89 -11.24
N LEU A 294 8.28 -62.80 -12.00
CA LEU A 294 7.43 -62.50 -13.15
C LEU A 294 7.48 -63.63 -14.18
N GLU A 295 8.68 -64.13 -14.54
CA GLU A 295 8.86 -65.24 -15.48
C GLU A 295 8.18 -66.55 -15.03
N LYS A 296 7.95 -66.72 -13.72
CA LYS A 296 7.27 -67.91 -13.17
C LYS A 296 5.75 -67.75 -13.11
N VAL A 297 5.24 -66.53 -12.96
CA VAL A 297 3.80 -66.28 -12.74
C VAL A 297 3.06 -65.80 -13.98
N LEU A 298 3.74 -65.08 -14.86
CA LEU A 298 3.18 -64.57 -16.11
C LEU A 298 3.29 -65.61 -17.22
N PRO A 299 2.26 -65.77 -18.05
CA PRO A 299 2.38 -66.44 -19.33
C PRO A 299 3.39 -65.73 -20.25
N ASP A 300 4.14 -66.50 -21.05
CA ASP A 300 5.19 -65.99 -21.95
C ASP A 300 4.72 -64.84 -22.85
N TYR A 301 3.50 -64.92 -23.38
CA TYR A 301 2.97 -63.88 -24.28
C TYR A 301 2.78 -62.51 -23.58
N LEU A 302 2.67 -62.46 -22.24
CA LEU A 302 2.62 -61.19 -21.50
C LEU A 302 4.03 -60.61 -21.25
N LEU A 303 5.09 -61.35 -21.58
CA LEU A 303 6.46 -60.87 -21.55
C LEU A 303 6.91 -60.28 -22.90
N ASP A 304 6.08 -60.46 -23.93
CA ASP A 304 6.28 -59.94 -25.27
C ASP A 304 5.38 -58.73 -25.57
N ASN A 305 5.71 -58.01 -26.64
CA ASN A 305 4.87 -56.92 -27.14
C ASN A 305 3.57 -57.48 -27.73
N LEU A 306 2.45 -56.91 -27.34
CA LEU A 306 1.13 -57.32 -27.81
C LEU A 306 0.41 -56.16 -28.49
N THR A 307 -0.45 -56.48 -29.43
CA THR A 307 -1.41 -55.52 -30.00
C THR A 307 -2.79 -56.14 -29.92
N PHE A 308 -3.72 -55.41 -29.32
CA PHE A 308 -5.07 -55.89 -29.12
C PHE A 308 -6.08 -54.75 -29.18
N PRO A 309 -7.35 -55.01 -29.53
CA PRO A 309 -8.37 -53.98 -29.59
C PRO A 309 -8.77 -53.52 -28.18
N SER A 310 -9.10 -52.24 -28.04
CA SER A 310 -9.42 -51.56 -26.77
C SER A 310 -10.56 -52.21 -25.99
N ASN A 311 -11.52 -52.84 -26.66
CA ASN A 311 -12.61 -53.59 -26.02
C ASN A 311 -12.12 -54.80 -25.20
N THR A 312 -10.88 -55.27 -25.42
CA THR A 312 -10.28 -56.37 -24.65
C THR A 312 -9.39 -55.91 -23.50
N LEU A 313 -9.20 -54.59 -23.31
CA LEU A 313 -8.33 -54.03 -22.28
C LEU A 313 -8.72 -54.49 -20.87
N TYR A 314 -10.01 -54.57 -20.58
CA TYR A 314 -10.51 -55.08 -19.30
C TYR A 314 -10.10 -56.56 -19.07
N ASN A 315 -10.18 -57.40 -20.11
CA ASN A 315 -9.76 -58.80 -20.03
C ASN A 315 -8.25 -58.92 -19.85
N PHE A 316 -7.47 -58.04 -20.49
CA PHE A 316 -6.04 -57.93 -20.31
C PHE A 316 -5.69 -57.63 -18.84
N TYR A 317 -6.27 -56.58 -18.25
CA TYR A 317 -6.04 -56.24 -16.84
C TYR A 317 -6.43 -57.36 -15.87
N ASN A 318 -7.56 -58.02 -16.11
CA ASN A 318 -7.99 -59.17 -15.31
C ASN A 318 -7.02 -60.35 -15.40
N LYS A 319 -6.52 -60.64 -16.60
CA LYS A 319 -5.57 -61.73 -16.81
C LYS A 319 -4.25 -61.40 -16.12
N LEU A 320 -3.77 -60.18 -16.28
CA LEU A 320 -2.54 -59.69 -15.69
C LEU A 320 -2.61 -59.70 -14.15
N GLY A 321 -3.68 -59.14 -13.58
CA GLY A 321 -3.90 -59.14 -12.12
C GLY A 321 -3.97 -60.53 -11.51
N ARG A 322 -4.67 -61.48 -12.17
CA ARG A 322 -4.71 -62.88 -11.73
C ARG A 322 -3.36 -63.56 -11.76
N SER A 323 -2.53 -63.26 -12.77
CA SER A 323 -1.18 -63.80 -12.86
C SER A 323 -0.25 -63.22 -11.80
N LEU A 324 -0.27 -61.90 -11.58
CA LEU A 324 0.59 -61.25 -10.58
C LEU A 324 0.26 -61.65 -9.12
N ASN A 325 -0.98 -62.06 -8.86
CA ASN A 325 -1.43 -62.58 -7.56
C ASN A 325 -1.29 -64.11 -7.43
N ARG A 326 -0.71 -64.79 -8.43
CA ARG A 326 -0.44 -66.23 -8.31
C ARG A 326 0.71 -66.45 -7.33
N LYS A 327 0.53 -67.37 -6.39
CA LYS A 327 1.59 -67.80 -5.47
C LYS A 327 2.61 -68.62 -6.25
N VAL A 328 3.88 -68.20 -6.17
CA VAL A 328 5.01 -69.01 -6.64
C VAL A 328 5.28 -70.05 -5.56
N GLU A 329 4.92 -71.31 -5.80
CA GLU A 329 5.32 -72.44 -4.96
C GLU A 329 6.79 -72.81 -5.13
#